data_AF-A0A961MSR0-F1
#
_entry.id   AF-A0A961MSR0-F1
#
_cell.length_a   1.000
_cell.length_b   1.000
_cell.length_c   1.000
_cell.angle_alpha   90.00
_cell.angle_beta   90.00
_cell.angle_gamma   90.00
#
_symmetry.space_group_name_H-M   'P 1'
#
loop_
_entity.id
_entity.type
_entity.pdbx_description
1 polymer ?
#
loop_
_entity_poly.entity_id
_entity_poly.type
_entity_poly.pdbx_seq_one_letter_code
_entity_poly.pdbx_strand_id
1 'polypeptide(L)' 'EFFTFCSAVVSRKVMEQDIGDIAYCPYVVFIYETADNPGKVVIGHRKLPEGAGRDPVNTLLNEITKEAAEGF' A
#
# COMPACT_ATOMS: atom_id res chain seq x y z
N GLU A 1 11.36 -2.56 -7.65
CA GLU A 1 11.51 -2.92 -6.22
C GLU A 1 10.15 -3.03 -5.55
N PHE A 2 10.07 -3.83 -4.48
CA PHE A 2 8.87 -3.99 -3.67
C PHE A 2 9.22 -3.74 -2.19
N PHE A 3 8.45 -2.87 -1.54
CA PHE A 3 8.53 -2.60 -0.11
C PHE A 3 7.33 -3.22 0.58
N THR A 4 7.59 -4.02 1.62
CA THR A 4 6.56 -4.72 2.37
C THR A 4 6.62 -4.34 3.84
N PHE A 5 5.50 -3.90 4.41
CA PHE A 5 5.43 -3.48 5.82
C PHE A 5 4.01 -3.69 6.38
N CYS A 6 3.86 -3.61 7.70
CA CYS A 6 2.55 -3.52 8.34
C CYS A 6 2.51 -2.32 9.29
N SER A 7 1.48 -1.49 9.18
CA SER A 7 1.19 -0.48 10.21
C SER A 7 0.55 -1.20 11.41
N ALA A 8 1.20 -1.17 12.57
CA ALA A 8 0.67 -1.83 13.77
C ALA A 8 -0.75 -1.33 14.14
N VAL A 9 -0.98 -0.02 14.01
CA VAL A 9 -2.26 0.62 14.33
C VAL A 9 -3.34 0.23 13.33
N VAL A 10 -3.06 0.36 12.03
CA VAL A 10 -4.06 0.09 10.99
C VAL A 10 -4.36 -1.39 10.88
N SER A 11 -3.33 -2.24 10.90
CA SER A 11 -3.48 -3.70 10.78
C SER A 11 -4.28 -4.30 11.94
N ARG A 12 -4.04 -3.82 13.17
CA ARG A 12 -4.85 -4.22 14.33
C ARG A 12 -6.32 -3.82 14.15
N LYS A 13 -6.57 -2.57 13.72
CA LYS A 13 -7.94 -2.07 13.54
C LYS A 13 -8.74 -2.90 12.54
N VAL A 14 -8.16 -3.29 11.41
CA VAL A 14 -8.86 -4.14 10.42
C VAL A 14 -9.05 -5.57 10.93
N MET A 15 -8.04 -6.15 11.58
CA MET A 15 -8.17 -7.50 12.17
C MET A 15 -9.20 -7.58 13.29
N GLU A 16 -9.43 -6.50 14.04
CA GLU A 16 -10.49 -6.41 15.05
C GLU A 16 -11.90 -6.34 14.42
N GLN A 17 -12.03 -5.97 13.14
CA GLN A 17 -13.29 -6.04 12.39
C GLN A 17 -13.49 -7.43 11.77
N ASP A 18 -12.45 -7.97 11.13
CA ASP A 18 -12.43 -9.33 10.60
C ASP A 18 -11.02 -9.92 10.72
N ILE A 19 -10.88 -10.99 11.49
CA ILE A 19 -9.58 -11.64 11.72
C ILE A 19 -8.95 -12.16 10.41
N GLY A 20 -9.77 -12.46 9.39
CA GLY A 20 -9.33 -12.86 8.06
C GLY A 20 -8.51 -11.78 7.34
N ASP A 21 -8.61 -10.52 7.76
CA ASP A 21 -7.85 -9.42 7.16
C ASP A 21 -6.34 -9.52 7.39
N ILE A 22 -5.89 -10.42 8.27
CA ILE A 22 -4.47 -10.78 8.40
C ILE A 22 -3.85 -11.21 7.06
N ALA A 23 -4.65 -11.80 6.15
CA ALA A 23 -4.19 -12.22 4.83
C ALA A 23 -3.74 -11.07 3.92
N TYR A 24 -4.05 -9.82 4.28
CA TYR A 24 -3.66 -8.62 3.54
C TYR A 24 -2.46 -7.87 4.14
N CYS A 25 -1.93 -8.30 5.30
CA CYS A 25 -0.63 -7.85 5.83
C CYS A 25 0.43 -8.91 5.49
N PRO A 26 1.58 -8.55 4.88
CA PRO A 26 2.08 -7.18 4.71
C PRO A 26 1.49 -6.41 3.52
N TYR A 27 1.36 -5.11 3.73
CA TYR A 27 1.02 -4.16 2.69
C TYR A 27 2.21 -3.94 1.77
N VAL A 28 1.93 -3.74 0.49
CA VAL A 28 2.95 -3.72 -0.56
C VAL A 28 2.90 -2.43 -1.34
N VAL A 29 4.04 -1.74 -1.43
CA VAL A 29 4.30 -0.63 -2.36
C VAL A 29 5.33 -1.11 -3.39
N PHE A 30 5.06 -0.89 -4.66
CA PHE A 30 5.97 -1.21 -5.75
C PHE A 30 6.54 0.07 -6.35
N ILE A 31 7.78 -0.03 -6.83
CA ILE A 31 8.52 1.05 -7.46
C ILE A 31 9.23 0.50 -8.68
N TYR A 32 9.14 1.16 -9.82
CA TYR A 32 9.90 0.77 -10.99
C TYR A 32 10.18 1.95 -11.93
N GLU A 33 11.10 1.70 -12.85
CA GLU A 33 11.40 2.53 -14.00
C GLU A 33 11.36 1.63 -15.23
N THR A 34 10.88 2.13 -16.36
CA THR A 34 10.89 1.39 -17.63
C THR A 34 12.15 1.72 -18.41
N ALA A 35 12.74 0.74 -19.09
CA ALA A 35 13.89 0.97 -19.96
C ALA A 35 13.64 2.08 -21.01
N ASP A 36 12.40 2.20 -21.50
CA ASP A 36 12.00 3.21 -22.50
C ASP A 36 11.86 4.63 -21.93
N ASN A 37 11.79 4.79 -20.60
CA ASN A 37 11.63 6.09 -19.92
C ASN A 37 12.59 6.22 -18.74
N PRO A 38 13.91 6.33 -19.01
CA PRO A 38 14.88 6.39 -17.95
C PRO A 38 14.71 7.65 -17.09
N GLY A 39 14.86 7.52 -15.78
CA GLY A 39 14.61 8.57 -14.79
C GLY A 39 13.14 8.83 -14.46
N LYS A 40 12.18 8.18 -15.13
CA LYS A 40 10.76 8.29 -14.77
C LYS A 40 10.37 7.18 -13.79
N VAL A 41 10.33 7.53 -12.51
CA VAL A 41 9.95 6.62 -11.44
C VAL A 41 8.42 6.48 -11.36
N VAL A 42 7.94 5.24 -11.32
CA VAL A 42 6.54 4.90 -11.07
C VAL A 42 6.43 4.24 -9.70
N ILE A 43 5.58 4.80 -8.85
CA ILE A 43 5.29 4.32 -7.50
C ILE A 43 3.82 3.94 -7.43
N GLY A 44 3.48 2.81 -6.81
CA GLY A 44 2.10 2.43 -6.63
C GLY A 44 1.89 1.30 -5.63
N HIS A 45 0.63 0.93 -5.42
CA HIS A 45 0.26 -0.19 -4.56
C HIS A 45 -0.97 -0.91 -5.14
N ARG A 46 -1.25 -2.12 -4.65
CA ARG A 46 -2.50 -2.80 -4.98
C ARG A 46 -3.63 -2.20 -4.16
N LYS A 47 -4.75 -1.85 -4.79
CA LYS A 47 -6.00 -1.52 -4.08
C LYS A 47 -6.57 -2.81 -3.48
N LEU A 48 -6.75 -2.84 -2.17
CA LEU A 48 -7.41 -3.94 -1.50
C LEU A 48 -8.91 -3.92 -1.80
N PRO A 49 -9.57 -5.09 -1.98
CA PRO A 49 -10.99 -5.14 -2.35
C PRO A 49 -11.87 -4.49 -1.29
N GLU A 50 -13.01 -3.94 -1.70
CA GLU A 50 -13.98 -3.35 -0.78
C GLU A 50 -14.55 -4.41 0.19
N GLY A 51 -14.92 -3.99 1.41
CA GLY A 51 -15.42 -4.88 2.48
C GLY A 51 -14.54 -4.91 3.74
N ALA A 52 -15.05 -5.53 4.81
CA ALA A 52 -14.43 -5.73 6.14
C ALA A 52 -13.81 -4.49 6.84
N GLY A 53 -14.00 -3.28 6.30
CA GLY A 53 -13.41 -2.06 6.85
C GLY A 53 -11.94 -1.86 6.48
N ARG A 54 -11.46 -2.41 5.34
CA ARG A 54 -10.09 -2.25 4.83
C ARG A 54 -9.79 -0.91 4.14
N ASP A 55 -10.77 -0.02 4.02
CA ASP A 55 -10.58 1.33 3.47
C ASP A 55 -9.45 2.14 4.12
N PRO A 56 -9.22 2.09 5.45
CA PRO A 56 -8.10 2.78 6.08
C PRO A 56 -6.73 2.30 5.57
N VAL A 57 -6.61 1.03 5.15
CA VAL A 57 -5.37 0.51 4.54
C VAL A 57 -5.17 1.14 3.16
N ASN A 58 -6.22 1.20 2.35
CA ASN A 58 -6.17 1.83 1.03
C ASN A 58 -5.84 3.33 1.15
N THR A 59 -6.45 4.03 2.10
CA THR A 59 -6.13 5.45 2.38
C THR A 59 -4.68 5.62 2.78
N LEU A 60 -4.18 4.82 3.73
CA LEU A 60 -2.77 4.89 4.14
C LEU A 60 -1.81 4.66 2.97
N LEU A 61 -2.07 3.64 2.13
CA LEU A 61 -1.21 3.34 0.99
C LEU A 61 -1.27 4.43 -0.09
N ASN A 62 -2.44 5.02 -0.32
CA ASN A 62 -2.58 6.15 -1.23
C ASN A 62 -1.78 7.36 -0.74
N GLU A 63 -1.82 7.66 0.56
CA GLU A 63 -1.06 8.77 1.16
C GLU A 63 0.45 8.55 1.02
N ILE A 64 0.94 7.36 1.38
CA ILE A 64 2.37 7.01 1.26
C ILE A 64 2.85 7.13 -0.19
N THR A 65 2.10 6.58 -1.14
CA THR A 65 2.52 6.60 -2.55
C THR A 65 2.45 7.98 -3.16
N LYS A 66 1.47 8.81 -2.76
CA LYS A 66 1.39 10.21 -3.19
C LYS A 66 2.55 11.03 -2.66
N GLU A 67 2.83 10.96 -1.36
CA GLU A 67 3.94 11.68 -0.74
C GLU A 67 5.29 11.25 -1.34
N ALA A 68 5.50 9.95 -1.52
CA ALA A 68 6.72 9.44 -2.13
C ALA A 68 6.89 9.89 -3.60
N ALA A 69 5.78 10.08 -4.33
CA ALA A 69 5.82 10.54 -5.71
C ALA A 69 6.15 12.03 -5.86
N GLU A 70 5.99 12.86 -4.83
CA GLU A 70 6.36 14.29 -4.89
C GLU A 70 7.88 14.51 -4.97
N GLY A 71 8.68 13.48 -4.71
CA GLY A 71 10.14 13.50 -4.83
C GLY A 71 10.71 13.21 -6.22
N PHE A 72 9.86 12.92 -7.22
CA PHE A 72 10.25 12.52 -8.57
C PHE A 72 9.41 13.24 -9.65
#